data_AF-A0A8B9G5K9-F1
#
_entry.id   AF-A0A8B9G5K9-F1
#
_cell.length_a   1.000
_cell.length_b   1.000
_cell.length_c   1.000
_cell.angle_alpha   90.00
_cell.angle_beta   90.00
_cell.angle_gamma   90.00
#
_symmetry.space_group_name_H-M   'P 1'
#
loop_
_entity.id
_entity.type
_entity.pdbx_description
1 polymer ?
#
loop_
_entity_poly.entity_id
_entity_poly.type
_entity_poly.pdbx_seq_one_letter_code
_entity_poly.pdbx_strand_id
1 'polypeptide(L)'
;MAPAVPPLPVGARPGSGAAMSPSVAELLLQRLEREAAGPGRGLCSREAAAALGLDHQTLVGAVKSLQALGEVIEAEPRAATRWELSPEGSEVLRDGSPEVRLFRSLPVEGLPQSDAMKLPGGSVGFSKAMANKWLRLEKGAPGGPRVFRAVPEVQDTVQEALRRLHRGEAETVPERERNDLKRRKLLLEVTLKSYWIRKGSAFSTAVARQETELTPEMLATGSWRQLPFKPYNFAALGLPPPAGHLHPLLKVRSELRQIFLEMGFTEMPTQNFVESSFWNFDALFQPQQHPARDQHDTFFLQDPAEAPELPPGYAAKVKKVHSQGGYGSQGYKYEWKPEEARRNLLRTHTTAASARMLYRLAQQERFSPVKYFSIDRVFRNESLDATHLAEFHQVEGVVADRGLTLGHLMGILRQFFTKLGTGGHTDTPPPPPGAPPPPTLCCPQVSASCGSSRRITPIQSPVWRCSATTRVGGPHHGGKGG
;
A
#
# COMPACT_ATOMS: atom_id res chain seq x y z
N MET A 1 -35.05 0.34 14.36
CA MET A 1 -35.94 0.69 13.24
C MET A 1 -35.56 2.08 12.76
N ALA A 2 -34.76 2.16 11.69
CA ALA A 2 -34.48 3.41 10.98
C ALA A 2 -35.31 3.42 9.68
N PRO A 3 -35.90 4.54 9.26
CA PRO A 3 -36.82 4.57 8.14
C PRO A 3 -36.06 4.43 6.81
N ALA A 4 -36.64 3.66 5.88
CA ALA A 4 -36.12 3.43 4.55
C ALA A 4 -36.22 4.70 3.68
N VAL A 5 -35.13 5.03 2.99
CA VAL A 5 -35.06 6.11 2.00
C VAL A 5 -35.67 5.60 0.68
N PRO A 6 -36.64 6.30 0.07
CA PRO A 6 -37.23 5.87 -1.21
C PRO A 6 -36.25 6.14 -2.38
N PRO A 7 -36.31 5.33 -3.45
CA PRO A 7 -35.44 5.53 -4.61
C PRO A 7 -35.86 6.77 -5.42
N LEU A 8 -34.85 7.50 -5.91
CA LEU A 8 -35.03 8.66 -6.78
C LEU A 8 -35.71 8.28 -8.11
N PRO A 9 -36.53 9.16 -8.69
CA PRO A 9 -37.22 8.88 -9.95
C PRO A 9 -36.21 8.83 -11.11
N VAL A 10 -36.33 7.77 -11.91
CA VAL A 10 -35.62 7.60 -13.18
C VAL A 10 -36.02 8.74 -14.12
N GLY A 11 -35.02 9.52 -14.55
CA GLY A 11 -35.21 10.67 -15.43
C GLY A 11 -36.01 10.31 -16.69
N ALA A 12 -37.08 11.05 -16.93
CA ALA A 12 -37.87 10.99 -18.13
C ALA A 12 -36.99 11.21 -19.38
N ARG A 13 -37.09 10.31 -20.37
CA ARG A 13 -36.53 10.55 -21.71
C ARG A 13 -37.31 11.69 -22.37
N PRO A 14 -36.66 12.75 -22.89
CA PRO A 14 -37.37 13.74 -23.67
C PRO A 14 -37.75 13.13 -25.04
N GLY A 15 -39.04 13.15 -25.34
CA GLY A 15 -39.58 12.78 -26.65
C GLY A 15 -39.37 13.86 -27.70
N SER A 16 -39.25 13.40 -28.94
CA SER A 16 -39.62 14.02 -30.23
C SER A 16 -39.35 15.51 -30.48
N GLY A 17 -38.53 15.77 -31.50
CA GLY A 17 -38.87 16.79 -32.51
C GLY A 17 -38.39 18.22 -32.28
N ALA A 18 -37.18 18.43 -31.74
CA ALA A 18 -36.49 19.71 -31.89
C ALA A 18 -35.46 19.60 -33.02
N ALA A 19 -35.50 20.51 -34.00
CA ALA A 19 -34.42 20.66 -34.96
C ALA A 19 -33.13 20.98 -34.18
N MET A 20 -32.32 19.95 -33.95
CA MET A 20 -31.07 20.05 -33.19
C MET A 20 -30.14 21.00 -33.92
N SER A 21 -29.62 22.00 -33.21
CA SER A 21 -28.46 22.74 -33.69
C SER A 21 -27.35 21.72 -34.03
N PRO A 22 -26.70 21.84 -35.19
CA PRO A 22 -25.71 20.88 -35.62
C PRO A 22 -24.60 20.80 -34.55
N SER A 23 -24.26 19.58 -34.15
CA SER A 23 -23.19 19.35 -33.19
C SER A 23 -21.86 19.90 -33.70
N VAL A 24 -20.91 20.21 -32.81
CA VAL A 24 -19.58 20.71 -33.21
C VAL A 24 -18.88 19.74 -34.18
N ALA A 25 -19.13 18.43 -34.04
CA ALA A 25 -18.63 17.41 -34.95
C ALA A 25 -19.27 17.51 -36.35
N GLU A 26 -20.59 17.69 -36.44
CA GLU A 26 -21.31 17.87 -37.71
C GLU A 26 -20.93 19.20 -38.39
N LEU A 27 -20.79 20.30 -37.63
CA LEU A 27 -20.32 21.58 -38.14
C LEU A 27 -18.90 21.47 -38.71
N LEU A 28 -18.02 20.73 -38.04
CA LEU A 28 -16.66 20.46 -38.52
C LEU A 28 -16.67 19.61 -39.79
N LEU A 29 -17.52 18.56 -39.87
CA LEU A 29 -17.66 17.72 -41.06
C LEU A 29 -18.22 18.52 -42.25
N GLN A 30 -19.25 19.35 -42.04
CA GLN A 30 -19.82 20.24 -43.07
C GLN A 30 -18.78 21.26 -43.57
N ARG A 31 -17.95 21.79 -42.66
CA ARG A 31 -16.87 22.71 -43.02
C ARG A 31 -15.79 22.00 -43.83
N LEU A 32 -15.38 20.80 -43.40
CA LEU A 32 -14.41 19.98 -44.11
C LEU A 32 -14.94 19.57 -45.50
N GLU A 33 -16.24 19.33 -45.64
CA GLU A 33 -16.88 19.07 -46.93
C GLU A 33 -16.74 20.27 -47.88
N ARG A 34 -17.10 21.47 -47.42
CA ARG A 34 -17.07 22.72 -48.20
C ARG A 34 -15.67 23.19 -48.56
N GLU A 35 -14.72 23.08 -47.64
CA GLU A 35 -13.44 23.78 -47.72
C GLU A 35 -12.26 22.87 -48.14
N ALA A 36 -12.37 21.57 -47.88
CA ALA A 36 -11.46 20.54 -48.36
C ALA A 36 -12.08 19.73 -49.52
N ALA A 37 -12.56 20.42 -50.55
CA ALA A 37 -13.25 19.80 -51.70
C ALA A 37 -12.34 19.06 -52.71
N GLY A 38 -11.01 19.04 -52.52
CA GLY A 38 -10.05 18.36 -53.40
C GLY A 38 -9.05 17.48 -52.65
N PRO A 39 -8.46 16.46 -53.31
CA PRO A 39 -7.49 15.56 -52.68
C PRO A 39 -6.25 16.33 -52.21
N GLY A 40 -5.89 16.18 -50.94
CA GLY A 40 -4.71 16.80 -50.33
C GLY A 40 -4.95 18.15 -49.64
N ARG A 41 -6.13 18.78 -49.79
CA ARG A 41 -6.50 19.96 -48.98
C ARG A 41 -7.00 19.54 -47.60
N GLY A 42 -6.57 20.25 -46.57
CA GLY A 42 -6.95 19.99 -45.18
C GLY A 42 -7.23 21.29 -44.43
N LEU A 43 -7.77 21.16 -43.23
CA LEU A 43 -8.21 22.27 -42.40
C LEU A 43 -7.38 22.33 -41.11
N CYS A 44 -6.86 23.51 -40.77
CA CYS A 44 -6.26 23.72 -39.47
C CYS A 44 -7.36 23.87 -38.41
N SER A 45 -7.37 22.98 -37.41
CA SER A 45 -8.31 23.02 -36.28
C SER A 45 -8.42 24.39 -35.59
N ARG A 46 -7.33 25.17 -35.49
CA ARG A 46 -7.38 26.52 -34.89
C ARG A 46 -8.11 27.53 -35.77
N GLU A 47 -7.85 27.50 -37.07
CA GLU A 47 -8.52 28.37 -38.03
C GLU A 47 -10.00 27.99 -38.14
N ALA A 48 -10.29 26.68 -38.11
CA ALA A 48 -11.65 26.16 -38.05
C ALA A 48 -12.39 26.64 -36.79
N ALA A 49 -11.75 26.57 -35.62
CA ALA A 49 -12.34 27.01 -34.36
C ALA A 49 -12.63 28.51 -34.38
N ALA A 50 -11.67 29.32 -34.86
CA ALA A 50 -11.85 30.76 -35.00
C ALA A 50 -12.97 31.12 -36.00
N ALA A 51 -13.04 30.45 -37.15
CA ALA A 51 -14.07 30.69 -38.15
C ALA A 51 -15.47 30.27 -37.68
N LEU A 52 -15.56 29.24 -36.82
CA LEU A 52 -16.82 28.78 -36.23
C LEU A 52 -17.19 29.54 -34.94
N GLY A 53 -16.34 30.46 -34.47
CA GLY A 53 -16.56 31.17 -33.20
C GLY A 53 -16.52 30.26 -31.96
N LEU A 54 -15.80 29.14 -32.03
CA LEU A 54 -15.72 28.12 -30.97
C LEU A 54 -14.36 28.16 -30.27
N ASP A 55 -14.34 27.74 -29.00
CA ASP A 55 -13.09 27.48 -28.31
C ASP A 55 -12.33 26.30 -28.95
N HIS A 56 -11.00 26.44 -29.04
CA HIS A 56 -10.16 25.44 -29.69
C HIS A 56 -10.21 24.09 -28.98
N GLN A 57 -10.35 24.04 -27.65
CA GLN A 57 -10.46 22.76 -26.93
C GLN A 57 -11.75 22.02 -27.27
N THR A 58 -12.85 22.75 -27.45
CA THR A 58 -14.14 22.17 -27.86
C THR A 58 -14.04 21.50 -29.23
N LEU A 59 -13.39 22.17 -30.19
CA LEU A 59 -13.19 21.61 -31.53
C LEU A 59 -12.21 20.42 -31.52
N VAL A 60 -11.15 20.48 -30.71
CA VAL A 60 -10.22 19.35 -30.51
C VAL A 60 -10.93 18.13 -29.92
N GLY A 61 -11.87 18.33 -29.00
CA GLY A 61 -12.71 17.25 -28.46
C GLY A 61 -13.56 16.57 -29.55
N ALA A 62 -14.13 17.36 -30.46
CA ALA A 62 -14.87 16.85 -31.61
C ALA A 62 -13.98 16.07 -32.59
N VAL A 63 -12.78 16.58 -32.90
CA VAL A 63 -11.79 15.88 -33.75
C VAL A 63 -11.47 14.50 -33.19
N LYS A 64 -11.17 14.40 -31.89
CA LYS A 64 -10.88 13.11 -31.24
C LYS A 64 -12.07 12.15 -31.29
N SER A 65 -13.28 12.66 -31.11
CA SER A 65 -14.50 11.87 -31.19
C SER A 65 -14.72 11.31 -32.60
N LEU A 66 -14.47 12.13 -33.63
CA LEU A 66 -14.56 11.70 -35.04
C LEU A 66 -13.46 10.71 -35.43
N GLN A 67 -12.24 10.84 -34.90
CA GLN A 67 -11.19 9.83 -35.05
C GLN A 67 -11.55 8.50 -34.37
N ALA A 68 -12.25 8.54 -33.23
CA ALA A 68 -12.68 7.34 -32.52
C ALA A 68 -13.82 6.59 -33.21
N LEU A 69 -14.58 7.27 -34.07
CA LEU A 69 -15.65 6.69 -34.89
C LEU A 69 -15.13 5.94 -36.13
N GLY A 70 -13.80 5.84 -36.30
CA GLY A 70 -13.14 5.14 -37.40
C GLY A 70 -12.43 6.08 -38.37
N GLU A 71 -12.30 5.67 -39.63
CA GLU A 71 -11.64 6.45 -40.69
C GLU A 71 -12.56 7.55 -41.28
N VAL A 72 -13.36 8.22 -40.44
CA VAL A 72 -14.23 9.34 -40.89
C VAL A 72 -13.38 10.56 -41.23
N ILE A 73 -12.36 10.84 -40.42
CA ILE A 73 -11.38 11.90 -40.64
C ILE A 73 -9.96 11.39 -40.36
N GLU A 74 -8.99 11.94 -41.08
CA GLU A 74 -7.58 11.84 -40.71
C GLU A 74 -7.18 13.14 -40.01
N ALA A 75 -6.58 13.07 -38.82
CA ALA A 75 -6.09 14.26 -38.13
C ALA A 75 -4.63 14.10 -37.74
N GLU A 76 -3.77 14.87 -38.39
CA GLU A 76 -2.33 14.93 -38.13
C GLU A 76 -2.05 15.97 -37.05
N PRO A 77 -1.45 15.61 -35.90
CA PRO A 77 -1.08 16.58 -34.88
C PRO A 77 0.10 17.43 -35.35
N ARG A 78 -0.05 18.75 -35.24
CA ARG A 78 1.00 19.75 -35.48
C ARG A 78 1.24 20.54 -34.21
N ALA A 79 2.51 20.79 -33.91
CA ALA A 79 2.91 21.61 -32.78
C ALA A 79 3.72 22.80 -33.30
N ALA A 80 3.31 24.00 -32.89
CA ALA A 80 4.10 25.21 -33.08
C ALA A 80 4.55 25.70 -31.71
N THR A 81 5.86 25.80 -31.51
CA THR A 81 6.41 26.37 -30.28
C THR A 81 6.53 27.87 -30.45
N ARG A 82 5.96 28.63 -29.52
CA ARG A 82 6.21 30.06 -29.38
C ARG A 82 6.83 30.35 -28.03
N TRP A 83 7.67 31.37 -28.00
CA TRP A 83 8.34 31.82 -26.79
C TRP A 83 7.58 33.03 -26.23
N GLU A 84 7.21 32.96 -24.97
CA GLU A 84 6.56 34.07 -24.26
C GLU A 84 7.41 34.47 -23.07
N LEU A 85 7.47 35.77 -22.79
CA LEU A 85 8.12 36.27 -21.58
C LEU A 85 7.25 35.95 -20.37
N SER A 86 7.86 35.50 -19.28
CA SER A 86 7.16 35.40 -18.00
C SER A 86 6.87 36.80 -17.43
N PRO A 87 6.00 36.91 -16.39
CA PRO A 87 5.83 38.16 -15.66
C PRO A 87 7.16 38.72 -15.13
N GLU A 88 8.02 37.86 -14.57
CA GLU A 88 9.36 38.22 -14.10
C GLU A 88 10.31 38.57 -15.24
N GLY A 89 10.21 37.86 -16.38
CA GLY A 89 10.97 38.18 -17.60
C GLY A 89 10.61 39.55 -18.17
N SER A 90 9.34 39.95 -18.08
CA SER A 90 8.86 41.27 -18.48
C SER A 90 9.36 42.37 -17.54
N GLU A 91 9.46 42.10 -16.23
CA GLU A 91 10.08 43.01 -15.26
C GLU A 91 11.58 43.18 -15.54
N VAL A 92 12.30 42.09 -15.81
CA VAL A 92 13.73 42.14 -16.17
C VAL A 92 13.95 42.89 -17.48
N LEU A 93 13.05 42.75 -18.45
CA LEU A 93 13.09 43.49 -19.70
C LEU A 93 13.02 45.02 -19.45
N ARG A 94 12.15 45.46 -18.53
CA ARG A 94 11.95 46.87 -18.19
C ARG A 94 13.05 47.44 -17.29
N ASP A 95 13.36 46.75 -16.19
CA ASP A 95 14.14 47.30 -15.08
C ASP A 95 15.60 46.78 -15.02
N GLY A 96 15.93 45.79 -15.86
CA GLY A 96 17.25 45.13 -15.90
C GLY A 96 17.32 43.85 -15.06
N SER A 97 18.34 43.02 -15.30
CA SER A 97 18.52 41.76 -14.59
C SER A 97 18.78 41.96 -13.10
N PRO A 98 18.32 41.04 -12.22
CA PRO A 98 18.48 41.19 -10.77
C PRO A 98 19.94 41.39 -10.34
N GLU A 99 20.88 40.72 -11.00
CA GLU A 99 22.32 40.86 -10.78
C GLU A 99 22.87 42.24 -11.17
N VAL A 100 22.37 42.85 -12.24
CA VAL A 100 22.77 44.20 -12.68
C VAL A 100 22.10 45.28 -11.84
N ARG A 101 20.83 45.09 -11.45
CA ARG A 101 20.11 45.96 -10.51
C ARG A 101 20.86 46.04 -9.18
N LEU A 102 21.22 44.89 -8.62
CA LEU A 102 22.03 44.82 -7.40
C LEU A 102 23.39 45.51 -7.57
N PHE A 103 24.09 45.25 -8.67
CA PHE A 103 25.39 45.88 -8.95
C PHE A 103 25.28 47.41 -9.00
N ARG A 104 24.26 47.95 -9.69
CA ARG A 104 24.02 49.40 -9.80
C ARG A 104 23.63 50.04 -8.46
N SER A 105 22.91 49.32 -7.61
CA SER A 105 22.48 49.81 -6.29
C SER A 105 23.56 49.73 -5.20
N LEU A 106 24.66 49.02 -5.41
CA LEU A 106 25.75 48.91 -4.41
C LEU A 106 26.67 50.14 -4.40
N PRO A 107 26.91 50.82 -3.27
CA PRO A 107 27.84 51.94 -3.22
C PRO A 107 29.31 51.49 -3.39
N VAL A 108 30.18 52.42 -3.83
CA VAL A 108 31.62 52.16 -4.04
C VAL A 108 32.33 51.79 -2.72
N GLU A 109 31.84 52.32 -1.61
CA GLU A 109 32.35 52.09 -0.24
C GLU A 109 32.02 50.69 0.32
N GLY A 110 31.25 49.90 -0.43
CA GLY A 110 30.81 48.57 -0.03
C GLY A 110 29.71 48.59 1.04
N LEU A 111 28.95 47.50 1.10
CA LEU A 111 27.79 47.38 1.98
C LEU A 111 27.83 46.05 2.75
N PRO A 112 27.38 45.97 4.01
CA PRO A 112 27.21 44.69 4.70
C PRO A 112 26.31 43.74 3.90
N GLN A 113 26.64 42.44 3.90
CA GLN A 113 25.91 41.43 3.13
C GLN A 113 24.41 41.41 3.45
N SER A 114 24.03 41.61 4.71
CA SER A 114 22.63 41.66 5.16
C SER A 114 21.83 42.77 4.50
N ASP A 115 22.45 43.92 4.26
CA ASP A 115 21.79 45.07 3.65
C ASP A 115 21.86 45.00 2.13
N ALA A 116 22.88 44.33 1.58
CA ALA A 116 23.02 44.11 0.15
C ALA A 116 21.93 43.16 -0.37
N MET A 117 21.51 42.20 0.46
CA MET A 117 20.39 41.30 0.16
C MET A 117 19.03 42.00 0.16
N LYS A 118 18.88 43.15 0.86
CA LYS A 118 17.65 43.94 0.89
C LYS A 118 17.51 44.92 -0.27
N LEU A 119 18.57 45.14 -1.04
CA LEU A 119 18.55 46.01 -2.22
C LEU A 119 17.74 45.40 -3.37
N PRO A 120 17.28 46.22 -4.33
CA PRO A 120 16.57 45.73 -5.52
C PRO A 120 17.39 44.67 -6.28
N GLY A 121 16.86 43.45 -6.39
CA GLY A 121 17.56 42.32 -7.01
C GLY A 121 18.58 41.61 -6.10
N GLY A 122 18.73 42.03 -4.83
CA GLY A 122 19.69 41.50 -3.87
C GLY A 122 19.47 40.04 -3.50
N SER A 123 18.24 39.63 -3.20
CA SER A 123 17.93 38.26 -2.80
C SER A 123 18.14 37.23 -3.92
N VAL A 124 17.88 37.61 -5.18
CA VAL A 124 17.92 36.70 -6.34
C VAL A 124 19.22 36.82 -7.14
N GLY A 125 19.72 38.05 -7.30
CA GLY A 125 20.87 38.40 -8.14
C GLY A 125 22.24 38.27 -7.46
N PHE A 126 22.31 38.22 -6.12
CA PHE A 126 23.58 38.20 -5.37
C PHE A 126 24.46 36.99 -5.72
N SER A 127 23.90 35.78 -5.70
CA SER A 127 24.66 34.56 -6.04
C SER A 127 25.17 34.57 -7.48
N LYS A 128 24.41 35.17 -8.41
CA LYS A 128 24.80 35.24 -9.82
C LYS A 128 25.85 36.32 -10.08
N ALA A 129 25.72 37.47 -9.43
CA ALA A 129 26.72 38.53 -9.49
C ALA A 129 28.07 38.08 -8.88
N MET A 130 28.05 37.24 -7.83
CA MET A 130 29.25 36.57 -7.30
C MET A 130 29.83 35.54 -8.28
N ALA A 131 28.99 34.70 -8.91
CA ALA A 131 29.43 33.70 -9.89
C ALA A 131 30.05 34.33 -11.15
N ASN A 132 29.56 35.50 -11.56
CA ASN A 132 30.10 36.28 -12.68
C ASN A 132 31.32 37.14 -12.29
N LYS A 133 31.78 37.05 -11.04
CA LYS A 133 32.90 37.85 -10.48
C LYS A 133 32.68 39.37 -10.54
N TRP A 134 31.43 39.82 -10.52
CA TRP A 134 31.09 41.25 -10.50
C TRP A 134 31.17 41.84 -9.09
N LEU A 135 31.05 40.98 -8.07
CA LEU A 135 31.12 41.34 -6.65
C LEU A 135 32.29 40.60 -5.98
N ARG A 136 32.92 41.25 -5.00
CA ARG A 136 33.92 40.65 -4.10
C ARG A 136 33.42 40.70 -2.66
N LEU A 137 33.67 39.63 -1.90
CA LEU A 137 33.27 39.50 -0.51
C LEU A 137 34.50 39.53 0.40
N GLU A 138 34.49 40.40 1.41
CA GLU A 138 35.57 40.55 2.37
C GLU A 138 35.10 40.10 3.76
N LYS A 139 35.73 39.05 4.31
CA LYS A 139 35.30 38.35 5.54
C LYS A 139 36.04 38.80 6.81
N GLY A 140 36.44 40.06 6.90
CA GLY A 140 37.21 40.60 8.02
C GLY A 140 36.78 41.98 8.54
N ALA A 141 35.64 42.51 8.08
CA ALA A 141 35.19 43.84 8.46
C ALA A 141 34.40 43.85 9.79
N PRO A 142 34.57 44.86 10.66
CA PRO A 142 33.75 45.01 11.86
C PRO A 142 32.27 45.23 11.46
N GLY A 143 31.40 44.30 11.85
CA GLY A 143 29.97 44.29 11.45
C GLY A 143 29.56 43.18 10.47
N GLY A 144 30.46 42.25 10.14
CA GLY A 144 30.16 41.08 9.30
C GLY A 144 30.70 41.18 7.88
N PRO A 145 30.46 40.17 7.02
CA PRO A 145 31.01 40.12 5.67
C PRO A 145 30.48 41.28 4.81
N ARG A 146 31.40 42.03 4.18
CA ARG A 146 31.09 43.20 3.33
C ARG A 146 31.27 42.87 1.85
N VAL A 147 30.38 43.43 1.02
CA VAL A 147 30.30 43.20 -0.42
C VAL A 147 30.75 44.47 -1.14
N PHE A 148 31.70 44.34 -2.06
CA PHE A 148 32.17 45.44 -2.91
C PHE A 148 31.98 45.09 -4.39
N ARG A 149 31.92 46.11 -5.24
CA ARG A 149 32.05 45.94 -6.69
C ARG A 149 33.48 45.51 -7.02
N ALA A 150 33.62 44.46 -7.83
CA ALA A 150 34.92 43.96 -8.29
C ALA A 150 35.33 44.55 -9.65
N VAL A 151 34.35 45.03 -10.42
CA VAL A 151 34.53 45.65 -11.75
C VAL A 151 33.90 47.05 -11.76
N PRO A 152 34.38 47.97 -12.62
CA PRO A 152 33.81 49.32 -12.73
C PRO A 152 32.45 49.33 -13.46
N GLU A 153 32.27 48.47 -14.46
CA GLU A 153 31.07 48.40 -15.30
C GLU A 153 30.66 46.96 -15.60
N VAL A 154 29.35 46.73 -15.79
CA VAL A 154 28.77 45.43 -16.16
C VAL A 154 27.82 45.58 -17.34
N GLN A 155 27.82 44.60 -18.25
CA GLN A 155 26.89 44.54 -19.38
C GLN A 155 25.74 43.58 -19.07
N ASP A 156 24.51 44.03 -19.27
CA ASP A 156 23.30 43.25 -19.01
C ASP A 156 22.93 42.35 -20.20
N THR A 157 23.69 41.27 -20.35
CA THR A 157 23.48 40.26 -21.41
C THR A 157 22.12 39.58 -21.31
N VAL A 158 21.57 39.45 -20.10
CA VAL A 158 20.27 38.81 -19.84
C VAL A 158 19.13 39.70 -20.34
N GLN A 159 19.16 41.00 -20.02
CA GLN A 159 18.16 41.95 -20.51
C GLN A 159 18.22 42.09 -22.04
N GLU A 160 19.42 42.09 -22.62
CA GLU A 160 19.61 42.19 -24.07
C GLU A 160 19.06 40.95 -24.81
N ALA A 161 19.30 39.75 -24.28
CA ALA A 161 18.72 38.51 -24.81
C ALA A 161 17.17 38.53 -24.74
N LEU A 162 16.59 39.04 -23.64
CA LEU A 162 15.13 39.19 -23.51
C LEU A 162 14.55 40.25 -24.46
N ARG A 163 15.28 41.32 -24.77
CA ARG A 163 14.86 42.31 -25.79
C ARG A 163 14.78 41.71 -27.18
N ARG A 164 15.76 40.89 -27.56
CA ARG A 164 15.77 40.18 -28.85
C ARG A 164 14.61 39.18 -28.93
N LEU A 165 14.35 38.45 -27.85
CA LEU A 165 13.19 37.55 -27.75
C LEU A 165 11.86 38.31 -27.84
N HIS A 166 11.74 39.49 -27.24
CA HIS A 166 10.53 40.32 -27.32
C HIS A 166 10.27 40.88 -28.73
N ARG A 167 11.32 41.18 -29.50
CA ARG A 167 11.24 41.66 -30.89
C ARG A 167 10.90 40.56 -31.92
N GLY A 168 10.72 39.32 -31.48
CA GLY A 168 10.43 38.19 -32.36
C GLY A 168 11.67 37.56 -33.01
N GLU A 169 12.87 38.00 -32.63
CA GLU A 169 14.14 37.46 -33.12
C GLU A 169 14.59 36.26 -32.28
N ALA A 170 13.67 35.33 -31.99
CA ALA A 170 13.96 34.21 -31.08
C ALA A 170 15.02 33.24 -31.63
N GLU A 171 15.20 33.19 -32.95
CA GLU A 171 16.20 32.35 -33.64
C GLU A 171 17.62 32.92 -33.58
N THR A 172 17.78 34.23 -33.34
CA THR A 172 19.10 34.89 -33.24
C THR A 172 19.73 34.73 -31.86
N VAL A 173 18.96 34.28 -30.87
CA VAL A 173 19.44 33.99 -29.51
C VAL A 173 19.93 32.54 -29.42
N PRO A 174 21.20 32.30 -29.04
CA PRO A 174 21.76 30.96 -28.93
C PRO A 174 20.93 30.03 -28.05
N GLU A 175 20.85 28.74 -28.41
CA GLU A 175 20.07 27.75 -27.66
C GLU A 175 20.49 27.64 -26.18
N ARG A 176 21.81 27.78 -25.92
CA ARG A 176 22.38 27.82 -24.57
C ARG A 176 21.80 28.95 -23.72
N GLU A 177 21.59 30.13 -24.31
CA GLU A 177 21.02 31.29 -23.63
C GLU A 177 19.52 31.12 -23.39
N ARG A 178 18.78 30.59 -24.38
CA ARG A 178 17.35 30.28 -24.22
C ARG A 178 17.12 29.26 -23.10
N ASN A 179 17.93 28.21 -23.03
CA ASN A 179 17.85 27.20 -21.96
C ASN A 179 18.18 27.77 -20.58
N ASP A 180 19.14 28.71 -20.51
CA ASP A 180 19.47 29.42 -19.26
C ASP A 180 18.30 30.31 -18.80
N LEU A 181 17.67 31.06 -19.72
CA LEU A 181 16.51 31.91 -19.44
C LEU A 181 15.27 31.10 -18.99
N LYS A 182 15.04 29.91 -19.58
CA LYS A 182 14.00 28.96 -19.14
C LYS A 182 14.25 28.47 -17.72
N ARG A 183 15.49 28.05 -17.41
CA ARG A 183 15.86 27.57 -16.06
C ARG A 183 15.66 28.67 -15.01
N ARG A 184 15.85 29.93 -15.38
CA ARG A 184 15.62 31.10 -14.54
C ARG A 184 14.16 31.56 -14.46
N LYS A 185 13.23 30.86 -15.14
CA LYS A 185 11.80 31.22 -15.23
C LYS A 185 11.54 32.61 -15.83
N LEU A 186 12.46 33.12 -16.68
CA LEU A 186 12.30 34.41 -17.38
C LEU A 186 11.66 34.24 -18.77
N LEU A 187 11.67 33.01 -19.29
CA LEU A 187 11.13 32.65 -20.59
C LEU A 187 10.24 31.40 -20.45
N LEU A 188 9.04 31.46 -21.01
CA LEU A 188 8.07 30.37 -21.07
C LEU A 188 8.02 29.82 -22.49
N GLU A 189 8.09 28.50 -22.60
CA GLU A 189 7.88 27.80 -23.87
C GLU A 189 6.40 27.41 -23.97
N VAL A 190 5.66 28.05 -24.86
CA VAL A 190 4.25 27.74 -25.09
C VAL A 190 4.13 26.91 -26.35
N THR A 191 3.90 25.61 -26.17
CA THR A 191 3.63 24.68 -27.28
C THR A 191 2.16 24.74 -27.66
N LEU A 192 1.88 25.34 -28.81
CA LEU A 192 0.53 25.40 -29.37
C LEU A 192 0.27 24.12 -30.17
N LYS A 193 -0.60 23.26 -29.66
CA LYS A 193 -1.03 22.04 -30.34
C LYS A 193 -2.24 22.33 -31.24
N SER A 194 -2.09 22.07 -32.52
CA SER A 194 -3.18 22.07 -33.50
C SER A 194 -3.23 20.73 -34.22
N TYR A 195 -4.36 20.43 -34.83
CA TYR A 195 -4.56 19.31 -35.75
C TYR A 195 -4.75 19.85 -37.17
N TRP A 196 -4.15 19.15 -38.12
CA TRP A 196 -4.41 19.28 -39.55
C TRP A 196 -5.37 18.17 -39.97
N ILE A 197 -6.60 18.54 -40.31
CA ILE A 197 -7.72 17.62 -40.50
C ILE A 197 -7.95 17.40 -42.00
N ARG A 198 -8.05 16.15 -42.43
CA ARG A 198 -8.36 15.71 -43.80
C ARG A 198 -9.54 14.74 -43.80
N LYS A 199 -10.17 14.59 -44.97
CA LYS A 199 -11.23 13.60 -45.19
C LYS A 199 -10.62 12.20 -45.13
N GLY A 200 -11.20 11.32 -44.31
CA GLY A 200 -10.83 9.90 -44.28
C GLY A 200 -11.59 9.08 -45.33
N SER A 201 -11.29 7.79 -45.42
CA SER A 201 -11.89 6.85 -46.39
C SER A 201 -13.40 6.66 -46.19
N ALA A 202 -13.89 6.82 -44.96
CA ALA A 202 -15.28 6.67 -44.56
C ALA A 202 -15.96 8.04 -44.27
N PHE A 203 -15.52 9.10 -44.93
CA PHE A 203 -16.06 10.45 -44.71
C PHE A 203 -17.56 10.51 -45.04
N SER A 204 -18.36 10.89 -44.04
CA SER A 204 -19.79 11.14 -44.13
C SER A 204 -20.14 12.40 -43.35
N THR A 205 -21.09 13.18 -43.84
CA THR A 205 -21.61 14.38 -43.15
C THR A 205 -22.58 14.03 -42.03
N ALA A 206 -23.14 12.83 -42.04
CA ALA A 206 -24.00 12.29 -40.99
C ALA A 206 -23.25 11.23 -40.19
N VAL A 207 -23.12 11.45 -38.88
CA VAL A 207 -22.56 10.47 -37.95
C VAL A 207 -23.60 9.38 -37.70
N ALA A 208 -23.47 8.22 -38.35
CA ALA A 208 -24.30 7.07 -38.05
C ALA A 208 -23.98 6.56 -36.64
N ARG A 209 -24.92 6.71 -35.70
CA ARG A 209 -24.80 6.15 -34.35
C ARG A 209 -24.86 4.63 -34.46
N GLN A 210 -23.80 3.95 -34.00
CA GLN A 210 -23.80 2.49 -33.88
C GLN A 210 -24.57 2.06 -32.63
N GLU A 211 -25.38 1.03 -32.75
CA GLU A 211 -26.10 0.45 -31.61
C GLU A 211 -25.15 -0.34 -30.71
N THR A 212 -25.32 -0.26 -29.39
CA THR A 212 -24.41 -0.89 -28.43
C THR A 212 -24.85 -2.27 -27.99
N GLU A 213 -26.15 -2.49 -27.88
CA GLU A 213 -26.73 -3.73 -27.35
C GLU A 213 -27.92 -4.16 -28.20
N LEU A 214 -28.14 -5.47 -28.24
CA LEU A 214 -29.29 -6.05 -28.91
C LEU A 214 -30.50 -5.99 -27.98
N THR A 215 -31.58 -5.32 -28.40
CA THR A 215 -32.80 -5.23 -27.60
C THR A 215 -33.85 -6.26 -28.03
N PRO A 216 -34.79 -6.63 -27.14
CA PRO A 216 -35.90 -7.52 -27.49
C PRO A 216 -36.75 -7.03 -28.68
N GLU A 217 -36.92 -5.72 -28.83
CA GLU A 217 -37.71 -5.11 -29.92
C GLU A 217 -37.00 -5.23 -31.27
N MET A 218 -35.66 -5.09 -31.27
CA MET A 218 -34.87 -5.30 -32.48
C MET A 218 -34.99 -6.75 -32.96
N LEU A 219 -34.97 -7.71 -32.03
CA LEU A 219 -35.17 -9.12 -32.32
C LEU A 219 -36.56 -9.40 -32.91
N ALA A 220 -37.61 -8.79 -32.33
CA ALA A 220 -38.99 -8.95 -32.79
C ALA A 220 -39.24 -8.35 -34.18
N THR A 221 -38.63 -7.19 -34.49
CA THR A 221 -38.83 -6.46 -35.76
C THR A 221 -37.85 -6.87 -36.86
N GLY A 222 -36.77 -7.58 -36.53
CA GLY A 222 -35.72 -7.95 -37.48
C GLY A 222 -34.78 -6.81 -37.88
N SER A 223 -34.93 -5.63 -37.26
CA SER A 223 -34.14 -4.42 -37.57
C SER A 223 -32.65 -4.57 -37.28
N TRP A 224 -32.26 -5.46 -36.35
CA TRP A 224 -30.86 -5.76 -36.03
C TRP A 224 -30.04 -6.23 -37.24
N ARG A 225 -30.66 -6.77 -38.29
CA ARG A 225 -29.96 -7.24 -39.49
C ARG A 225 -29.36 -6.09 -40.32
N GLN A 226 -29.91 -4.88 -40.18
CA GLN A 226 -29.56 -3.72 -41.00
C GLN A 226 -28.82 -2.63 -40.22
N LEU A 227 -28.75 -2.75 -38.88
CA LEU A 227 -28.11 -1.76 -38.02
C LEU A 227 -26.63 -2.12 -37.75
N PRO A 228 -25.70 -1.15 -37.86
CA PRO A 228 -24.30 -1.37 -37.49
C PRO A 228 -24.16 -1.38 -35.95
N PHE A 229 -23.63 -2.47 -35.40
CA PHE A 229 -23.34 -2.58 -33.97
C PHE A 229 -21.89 -2.18 -33.67
N LYS A 230 -21.70 -1.55 -32.51
CA LYS A 230 -20.36 -1.30 -31.99
C LYS A 230 -19.68 -2.63 -31.64
N PRO A 231 -18.44 -2.89 -32.10
CA PRO A 231 -17.74 -4.13 -31.77
C PRO A 231 -17.46 -4.21 -30.26
N TYR A 232 -17.69 -5.40 -29.69
CA TYR A 232 -17.41 -5.64 -28.28
C TYR A 232 -15.91 -5.74 -28.03
N ASN A 233 -15.43 -5.04 -26.99
CA ASN A 233 -14.01 -5.06 -26.63
C ASN A 233 -13.68 -6.30 -25.78
N PHE A 234 -13.24 -7.39 -26.42
CA PHE A 234 -12.82 -8.62 -25.73
C PHE A 234 -11.51 -8.48 -24.93
N ALA A 235 -10.77 -7.37 -25.07
CA ALA A 235 -9.58 -7.11 -24.28
C ALA A 235 -9.88 -6.49 -22.90
N ALA A 236 -11.12 -6.05 -22.66
CA ALA A 236 -11.53 -5.50 -21.37
C ALA A 236 -11.93 -6.62 -20.40
N LEU A 237 -11.59 -6.45 -19.11
CA LEU A 237 -12.15 -7.30 -18.06
C LEU A 237 -13.64 -7.01 -17.93
N GLY A 238 -14.45 -8.07 -17.94
CA GLY A 238 -15.89 -7.97 -17.71
C GLY A 238 -16.23 -7.50 -16.29
N LEU A 239 -17.51 -7.20 -16.07
CA LEU A 239 -18.00 -6.85 -14.74
C LEU A 239 -18.03 -8.11 -13.86
N PRO A 240 -17.35 -8.12 -12.69
CA PRO A 240 -17.44 -9.25 -11.78
C PRO A 240 -18.85 -9.35 -11.21
N PRO A 241 -19.46 -10.55 -11.19
CA PRO A 241 -20.79 -10.72 -10.60
C PRO A 241 -20.73 -10.48 -9.08
N PRO A 242 -21.81 -9.96 -8.46
CA PRO A 242 -21.89 -9.86 -7.02
C PRO A 242 -21.87 -11.27 -6.40
N ALA A 243 -20.94 -11.52 -5.48
CA ALA A 243 -20.77 -12.81 -4.82
C ALA A 243 -20.49 -12.64 -3.32
N GLY A 244 -20.84 -13.65 -2.52
CA GLY A 244 -20.44 -13.71 -1.11
C GLY A 244 -18.93 -13.94 -0.97
N HIS A 245 -18.34 -13.41 0.10
CA HIS A 245 -16.90 -13.56 0.36
C HIS A 245 -16.66 -14.14 1.76
N LEU A 246 -15.83 -15.19 1.83
CA LEU A 246 -15.31 -15.69 3.09
C LEU A 246 -14.05 -14.91 3.46
N HIS A 247 -13.93 -14.57 4.75
CA HIS A 247 -12.75 -13.89 5.27
C HIS A 247 -11.48 -14.73 5.01
N PRO A 248 -10.41 -14.18 4.40
CA PRO A 248 -9.22 -14.94 4.01
C PRO A 248 -8.60 -15.76 5.16
N LEU A 249 -8.47 -15.18 6.36
CA LEU A 249 -7.97 -15.89 7.54
C LEU A 249 -8.81 -17.13 7.89
N LEU A 250 -10.13 -17.07 7.70
CA LEU A 250 -11.02 -18.19 8.00
C LEU A 250 -10.94 -19.29 6.93
N LYS A 251 -10.59 -18.93 5.69
CA LYS A 251 -10.26 -19.91 4.64
C LYS A 251 -9.01 -20.70 5.03
N VAL A 252 -7.94 -19.99 5.38
CA VAL A 252 -6.68 -20.61 5.86
C VAL A 252 -6.92 -21.47 7.11
N ARG A 253 -7.71 -20.98 8.06
CA ARG A 253 -8.11 -21.78 9.24
C ARG A 253 -8.81 -23.08 8.84
N SER A 254 -9.67 -23.04 7.82
CA SER A 254 -10.40 -24.21 7.34
C SER A 254 -9.46 -25.22 6.66
N GLU A 255 -8.47 -24.74 5.89
CA GLU A 255 -7.44 -25.59 5.30
C GLU A 255 -6.55 -26.25 6.36
N LEU A 256 -6.06 -25.48 7.34
CA LEU A 256 -5.25 -26.02 8.45
C LEU A 256 -6.02 -27.06 9.28
N ARG A 257 -7.30 -26.78 9.56
CA ARG A 257 -8.20 -27.73 10.23
C ARG A 257 -8.31 -29.03 9.44
N GLN A 258 -8.47 -28.94 8.12
CA GLN A 258 -8.56 -30.11 7.25
C GLN A 258 -7.27 -30.95 7.28
N ILE A 259 -6.09 -30.32 7.26
CA ILE A 259 -4.79 -31.01 7.37
C ILE A 259 -4.70 -31.86 8.66
N PHE A 260 -5.09 -31.29 9.80
CA PHE A 260 -5.09 -32.02 11.07
C PHE A 260 -6.05 -33.22 11.06
N LEU A 261 -7.26 -33.02 10.53
CA LEU A 261 -8.25 -34.10 10.41
C LEU A 261 -7.73 -35.25 9.53
N GLU A 262 -7.10 -34.94 8.40
CA GLU A 262 -6.47 -35.94 7.53
C GLU A 262 -5.31 -36.69 8.19
N MET A 263 -4.60 -36.07 9.13
CA MET A 263 -3.54 -36.69 9.91
C MET A 263 -4.05 -37.52 11.12
N GLY A 264 -5.38 -37.60 11.27
CA GLY A 264 -6.05 -38.33 12.35
C GLY A 264 -6.02 -37.62 13.70
N PHE A 265 -5.91 -36.28 13.71
CA PHE A 265 -6.05 -35.48 14.92
C PHE A 265 -7.52 -35.16 15.20
N THR A 266 -7.88 -35.13 16.48
CA THR A 266 -9.22 -34.76 16.96
C THR A 266 -9.24 -33.31 17.46
N GLU A 267 -10.24 -32.53 17.07
CA GLU A 267 -10.36 -31.12 17.45
C GLU A 267 -10.71 -30.97 18.93
N MET A 268 -9.94 -30.17 19.68
CA MET A 268 -10.18 -29.88 21.09
C MET A 268 -11.17 -28.74 21.26
N PRO A 269 -12.06 -28.80 22.27
CA PRO A 269 -12.90 -27.66 22.61
C PRO A 269 -12.06 -26.55 23.25
N THR A 270 -12.17 -25.34 22.71
CA THR A 270 -11.49 -24.13 23.17
C THR A 270 -12.45 -23.00 23.52
N GLN A 271 -13.68 -23.34 23.94
CA GLN A 271 -14.78 -22.39 24.21
C GLN A 271 -14.60 -21.61 25.53
N ASN A 272 -13.42 -21.03 25.74
CA ASN A 272 -13.00 -20.32 26.93
C ASN A 272 -11.89 -19.31 26.57
N PHE A 273 -12.24 -18.03 26.39
CA PHE A 273 -11.25 -16.95 26.26
C PHE A 273 -10.63 -16.60 27.61
N VAL A 274 -11.45 -16.63 28.66
CA VAL A 274 -11.01 -16.46 30.04
C VAL A 274 -10.48 -17.78 30.55
N GLU A 275 -9.30 -17.75 31.15
CA GLU A 275 -8.68 -18.91 31.76
C GLU A 275 -8.06 -18.55 33.11
N SER A 276 -7.98 -19.52 34.02
CA SER A 276 -7.29 -19.30 35.29
C SER A 276 -5.77 -19.39 35.08
N SER A 277 -5.03 -18.58 35.83
CA SER A 277 -3.55 -18.61 35.87
C SER A 277 -3.02 -20.01 36.18
N PHE A 278 -3.77 -20.80 36.95
CA PHE A 278 -3.49 -22.22 37.18
C PHE A 278 -3.39 -23.02 35.87
N TRP A 279 -4.43 -23.02 35.03
CA TRP A 279 -4.44 -23.81 33.80
C TRP A 279 -3.58 -23.20 32.70
N ASN A 280 -3.51 -21.88 32.65
CA ASN A 280 -2.70 -21.18 31.64
C ASN A 280 -1.20 -21.30 31.94
N PHE A 281 -0.77 -21.42 33.19
CA PHE A 281 0.65 -21.42 33.53
C PHE A 281 1.08 -22.54 34.49
N ASP A 282 0.46 -22.65 35.67
CA ASP A 282 0.93 -23.57 36.72
C ASP A 282 0.86 -25.05 36.30
N ALA A 283 -0.24 -25.45 35.65
CA ALA A 283 -0.47 -26.81 35.15
C ALA A 283 0.54 -27.20 34.05
N LEU A 284 1.12 -26.22 33.36
CA LEU A 284 2.15 -26.41 32.34
C LEU A 284 3.57 -26.45 32.93
N PHE A 285 3.69 -26.41 34.25
CA PHE A 285 4.96 -26.34 34.97
C PHE A 285 5.76 -25.06 34.69
N GLN A 286 5.09 -23.95 34.37
CA GLN A 286 5.73 -22.63 34.26
C GLN A 286 5.78 -21.97 35.65
N PRO A 287 6.91 -21.45 36.14
CA PRO A 287 7.01 -20.89 37.49
C PRO A 287 6.18 -19.60 37.65
N GLN A 288 5.79 -19.28 38.89
CA GLN A 288 4.99 -18.09 39.19
C GLN A 288 5.76 -16.77 39.02
N GLN A 289 7.09 -16.75 39.18
CA GLN A 289 7.90 -15.55 38.93
C GLN A 289 8.26 -15.34 37.46
N HIS A 290 7.69 -16.12 36.53
CA HIS A 290 8.05 -16.04 35.12
C HIS A 290 7.60 -14.68 34.51
N PRO A 291 8.47 -13.96 33.77
CA PRO A 291 8.16 -12.65 33.20
C PRO A 291 6.86 -12.63 32.38
N ALA A 292 6.60 -13.67 31.58
CA ALA A 292 5.35 -13.79 30.83
C ALA A 292 4.05 -13.75 31.66
N ARG A 293 4.11 -13.85 33.00
CA ARG A 293 2.95 -13.66 33.90
C ARG A 293 2.79 -12.23 34.39
N ASP A 294 3.68 -11.33 33.99
CA ASP A 294 3.62 -9.93 34.37
C ASP A 294 2.41 -9.25 33.69
N GLN A 295 1.88 -8.21 34.33
CA GLN A 295 0.79 -7.40 33.79
C GLN A 295 1.18 -6.76 32.45
N HIS A 296 2.47 -6.53 32.25
CA HIS A 296 3.02 -6.03 30.99
C HIS A 296 2.95 -7.03 29.83
N ASP A 297 2.80 -8.33 30.08
CA ASP A 297 2.75 -9.36 29.02
C ASP A 297 1.37 -10.04 28.91
N THR A 298 0.59 -10.03 30.01
CA THR A 298 -0.68 -10.76 30.12
C THR A 298 -1.84 -9.87 30.54
N PHE A 299 -2.97 -9.99 29.84
CA PHE A 299 -4.23 -9.35 30.25
C PHE A 299 -4.89 -10.11 31.40
N PHE A 300 -4.75 -9.60 32.63
CA PHE A 300 -5.51 -10.06 33.78
C PHE A 300 -6.91 -9.46 33.80
N LEU A 301 -7.89 -10.22 34.31
CA LEU A 301 -9.24 -9.72 34.44
C LEU A 301 -9.45 -8.93 35.72
N GLN A 302 -10.20 -7.85 35.60
CA GLN A 302 -10.78 -7.15 36.75
C GLN A 302 -12.08 -7.81 37.21
N ASP A 303 -12.88 -8.32 36.28
CA ASP A 303 -14.12 -9.05 36.56
C ASP A 303 -14.36 -10.12 35.48
N PRO A 304 -14.54 -11.42 35.83
CA PRO A 304 -14.29 -12.01 37.15
C PRO A 304 -12.78 -12.11 37.45
N ALA A 305 -12.29 -11.48 38.52
CA ALA A 305 -10.85 -11.47 38.86
C ALA A 305 -10.29 -12.83 39.28
N GLU A 306 -11.10 -13.65 39.97
CA GLU A 306 -10.68 -14.95 40.50
C GLU A 306 -11.54 -16.09 39.94
N ALA A 307 -10.89 -17.23 39.72
CA ALA A 307 -11.54 -18.48 39.35
C ALA A 307 -12.30 -19.06 40.56
N PRO A 308 -13.56 -19.48 40.38
CA PRO A 308 -14.39 -19.96 41.48
C PRO A 308 -13.85 -21.25 42.11
N GLU A 309 -13.30 -22.17 41.30
CA GLU A 309 -12.75 -23.43 41.81
C GLU A 309 -11.56 -23.92 40.96
N LEU A 310 -10.55 -24.47 41.66
CA LEU A 310 -9.43 -25.19 41.06
C LEU A 310 -9.53 -26.66 41.47
N PRO A 311 -9.15 -27.63 40.63
CA PRO A 311 -9.23 -29.06 40.96
C PRO A 311 -8.34 -29.37 42.18
N PRO A 312 -8.89 -29.59 43.38
CA PRO A 312 -8.13 -29.50 44.63
C PRO A 312 -7.02 -30.56 44.72
N GLY A 313 -7.33 -31.80 44.31
CA GLY A 313 -6.36 -32.89 44.30
C GLY A 313 -5.23 -32.70 43.29
N TYR A 314 -5.49 -32.02 42.17
CA TYR A 314 -4.45 -31.75 41.17
C TYR A 314 -3.63 -30.51 41.54
N ALA A 315 -4.28 -29.44 41.99
CA ALA A 315 -3.63 -28.23 42.46
C ALA A 315 -2.65 -28.51 43.61
N ALA A 316 -3.02 -29.39 44.56
CA ALA A 316 -2.12 -29.80 45.64
C ALA A 316 -0.85 -30.53 45.12
N LYS A 317 -0.99 -31.38 44.09
CA LYS A 317 0.16 -32.05 43.44
C LYS A 317 1.04 -31.02 42.72
N VAL A 318 0.44 -30.11 41.97
CA VAL A 318 1.15 -29.02 41.28
C VAL A 318 1.92 -28.17 42.30
N LYS A 319 1.27 -27.72 43.38
CA LYS A 319 1.91 -26.99 44.48
C LYS A 319 3.14 -27.73 45.02
N LYS A 320 3.01 -29.03 45.31
CA LYS A 320 4.10 -29.83 45.84
C LYS A 320 5.28 -29.91 44.86
N VAL A 321 5.03 -30.23 43.59
CA VAL A 321 6.09 -30.44 42.59
C VAL A 321 6.77 -29.12 42.22
N HIS A 322 6.02 -28.02 42.13
CA HIS A 322 6.60 -26.68 41.88
C HIS A 322 7.52 -26.24 43.01
N SER A 323 7.11 -26.43 44.27
CA SER A 323 7.88 -25.95 45.43
C SER A 323 8.99 -26.91 45.85
N GLN A 324 8.66 -28.15 46.16
CA GLN A 324 9.55 -29.13 46.78
C GLN A 324 10.15 -30.14 45.79
N GLY A 325 9.65 -30.18 44.56
CA GLY A 325 10.00 -31.20 43.59
C GLY A 325 9.17 -32.49 43.74
N GLY A 326 9.45 -33.45 42.85
CA GLY A 326 8.70 -34.69 42.71
C GLY A 326 8.89 -35.31 41.32
N TYR A 327 8.49 -36.57 41.16
CA TYR A 327 8.58 -37.29 39.87
C TYR A 327 9.98 -37.28 39.23
N GLY A 328 11.04 -37.24 40.05
CA GLY A 328 12.43 -37.14 39.59
C GLY A 328 12.96 -35.72 39.34
N SER A 329 12.13 -34.69 39.48
CA SER A 329 12.51 -33.28 39.41
C SER A 329 12.77 -32.70 40.81
N GLN A 330 13.67 -31.70 40.90
CA GLN A 330 13.93 -30.94 42.12
C GLN A 330 12.92 -29.80 42.37
N GLY A 331 11.99 -29.56 41.43
CA GLY A 331 11.10 -28.41 41.48
C GLY A 331 11.84 -27.09 41.27
N TYR A 332 11.15 -25.97 41.53
CA TYR A 332 11.69 -24.62 41.41
C TYR A 332 12.14 -24.02 42.75
N LYS A 333 11.95 -24.72 43.88
CA LYS A 333 12.42 -24.32 45.21
C LYS A 333 11.94 -22.94 45.67
N TYR A 334 10.67 -22.63 45.36
CA TYR A 334 9.99 -21.42 45.84
C TYR A 334 8.64 -21.75 46.50
N GLU A 335 8.07 -20.78 47.21
CA GLU A 335 6.74 -20.91 47.79
C GLU A 335 5.66 -20.69 46.73
N TRP A 336 4.93 -21.76 46.36
CA TRP A 336 3.82 -21.68 45.42
C TRP A 336 2.56 -21.11 46.11
N LYS A 337 2.07 -20.01 45.55
CA LYS A 337 0.97 -19.19 46.06
C LYS A 337 -0.37 -19.55 45.40
N PRO A 338 -1.36 -20.10 46.14
CA PRO A 338 -2.68 -20.43 45.59
C PRO A 338 -3.45 -19.24 45.01
N GLU A 339 -3.29 -18.06 45.61
CA GLU A 339 -3.91 -16.81 45.18
C GLU A 339 -3.51 -16.43 43.76
N GLU A 340 -2.22 -16.55 43.40
CA GLU A 340 -1.73 -16.27 42.05
C GLU A 340 -2.28 -17.25 41.01
N ALA A 341 -2.58 -18.48 41.42
CA ALA A 341 -3.15 -19.50 40.54
C ALA A 341 -4.65 -19.29 40.27
N ARG A 342 -5.36 -18.60 41.18
CA ARG A 342 -6.78 -18.29 41.05
C ARG A 342 -7.05 -17.09 40.15
N ARG A 343 -6.08 -16.19 39.95
CA ARG A 343 -6.26 -15.01 39.11
C ARG A 343 -6.67 -15.41 37.69
N ASN A 344 -7.75 -14.83 37.19
CA ASN A 344 -8.20 -15.02 35.82
C ASN A 344 -7.49 -14.06 34.89
N LEU A 345 -7.31 -14.53 33.66
CA LEU A 345 -6.66 -13.82 32.58
C LEU A 345 -7.32 -14.18 31.25
N LEU A 346 -7.08 -13.39 30.22
CA LEU A 346 -7.33 -13.81 28.85
C LEU A 346 -6.22 -14.77 28.43
N ARG A 347 -6.59 -15.94 27.90
CA ARG A 347 -5.63 -17.00 27.56
C ARG A 347 -4.52 -16.47 26.65
N THR A 348 -3.27 -16.75 27.02
CA THR A 348 -2.09 -16.23 26.30
C THR A 348 -1.63 -17.16 25.19
N HIS A 349 -2.05 -18.43 25.24
CA HIS A 349 -1.74 -19.47 24.27
C HIS A 349 -2.73 -20.65 24.39
N THR A 350 -2.94 -21.39 23.31
CA THR A 350 -3.84 -22.56 23.26
C THR A 350 -3.37 -23.73 24.11
N THR A 351 -2.13 -23.71 24.60
CA THR A 351 -1.55 -24.77 25.45
C THR A 351 -2.34 -25.01 26.73
N ALA A 352 -3.08 -24.00 27.20
CA ALA A 352 -3.99 -24.15 28.34
C ALA A 352 -5.14 -25.14 28.04
N ALA A 353 -5.66 -25.14 26.80
CA ALA A 353 -6.64 -26.12 26.35
C ALA A 353 -6.03 -27.53 26.29
N SER A 354 -4.80 -27.65 25.79
CA SER A 354 -4.04 -28.91 25.81
C SER A 354 -3.84 -29.44 27.23
N ALA A 355 -3.50 -28.58 28.20
CA ALA A 355 -3.36 -28.97 29.61
C ALA A 355 -4.66 -29.57 30.17
N ARG A 356 -5.80 -28.90 29.91
CA ARG A 356 -7.12 -29.39 30.31
C ARG A 356 -7.46 -30.74 29.66
N MET A 357 -7.16 -30.90 28.37
CA MET A 357 -7.42 -32.14 27.65
C MET A 357 -6.53 -33.29 28.13
N LEU A 358 -5.26 -33.05 28.38
CA LEU A 358 -4.33 -34.03 28.94
C LEU A 358 -4.71 -34.41 30.38
N TYR A 359 -5.16 -33.45 31.19
CA TYR A 359 -5.69 -33.74 32.52
C TYR A 359 -6.91 -34.66 32.46
N ARG A 360 -7.87 -34.38 31.56
CA ARG A 360 -9.05 -35.24 31.33
C ARG A 360 -8.66 -36.63 30.84
N LEU A 361 -7.73 -36.73 29.90
CA LEU A 361 -7.18 -38.01 29.42
C LEU A 361 -6.59 -38.83 30.58
N ALA A 362 -5.86 -38.16 31.49
CA ALA A 362 -5.27 -38.80 32.66
C ALA A 362 -6.29 -39.25 33.72
N GLN A 363 -7.55 -38.80 33.66
CA GLN A 363 -8.63 -39.29 34.53
C GLN A 363 -9.33 -40.54 33.98
N GLN A 364 -9.02 -40.97 32.75
CA GLN A 364 -9.61 -42.20 32.19
C GLN A 364 -9.09 -43.43 32.94
N GLU A 365 -9.93 -44.46 33.08
CA GLU A 365 -9.55 -45.72 33.73
C GLU A 365 -8.34 -46.39 33.06
N ARG A 366 -8.26 -46.27 31.73
CA ARG A 366 -7.15 -46.78 30.92
C ARG A 366 -6.66 -45.69 29.99
N PHE A 367 -5.35 -45.51 29.96
CA PHE A 367 -4.71 -44.63 29.00
C PHE A 367 -4.97 -45.12 27.56
N SER A 368 -5.48 -44.23 26.73
CA SER A 368 -5.62 -44.42 25.28
C SER A 368 -4.72 -43.43 24.53
N PRO A 369 -3.97 -43.86 23.50
CA PRO A 369 -3.21 -42.95 22.67
C PRO A 369 -4.12 -41.97 21.93
N VAL A 370 -3.74 -40.70 21.88
CA VAL A 370 -4.56 -39.65 21.28
C VAL A 370 -3.71 -38.63 20.51
N LYS A 371 -4.34 -38.04 19.50
CA LYS A 371 -3.83 -36.89 18.75
C LYS A 371 -4.89 -35.81 18.84
N TYR A 372 -4.53 -34.63 19.35
CA TYR A 372 -5.45 -33.52 19.47
C TYR A 372 -4.92 -32.27 18.79
N PHE A 373 -5.81 -31.45 18.25
CA PHE A 373 -5.44 -30.15 17.70
C PHE A 373 -6.44 -29.07 18.09
N SER A 374 -6.02 -27.81 18.04
CA SER A 374 -6.89 -26.66 18.19
C SER A 374 -6.41 -25.50 17.35
N ILE A 375 -7.35 -24.70 16.84
CA ILE A 375 -7.05 -23.43 16.17
C ILE A 375 -7.95 -22.37 16.78
N ASP A 376 -7.40 -21.50 17.61
CA ASP A 376 -8.22 -20.52 18.29
C ASP A 376 -7.46 -19.24 18.67
N ARG A 377 -8.21 -18.18 18.97
CA ARG A 377 -7.71 -16.85 19.29
C ARG A 377 -7.09 -16.80 20.69
N VAL A 378 -5.93 -16.16 20.80
CA VAL A 378 -5.18 -15.94 22.05
C VAL A 378 -4.87 -14.45 22.19
N PHE A 379 -4.59 -14.01 23.41
CA PHE A 379 -4.45 -12.61 23.77
C PHE A 379 -3.11 -12.38 24.46
N ARG A 380 -2.33 -11.41 23.99
CA ARG A 380 -1.05 -11.05 24.58
C ARG A 380 -0.98 -9.54 24.72
N ASN A 381 -0.57 -9.08 25.90
CA ASN A 381 -0.40 -7.66 26.16
C ASN A 381 0.97 -7.20 25.63
N GLU A 382 1.25 -7.40 24.35
CA GLU A 382 2.50 -6.92 23.75
C GLU A 382 2.31 -5.49 23.22
N SER A 383 3.40 -4.73 23.16
CA SER A 383 3.35 -3.38 22.56
C SER A 383 2.89 -3.50 21.10
N LEU A 384 1.80 -2.81 20.77
CA LEU A 384 1.25 -2.83 19.41
C LEU A 384 2.29 -2.29 18.44
N ASP A 385 2.78 -3.15 17.55
CA ASP A 385 3.59 -2.77 16.41
C ASP A 385 2.94 -3.26 15.11
N ALA A 386 3.54 -2.93 13.97
CA ALA A 386 3.00 -3.31 12.66
C ALA A 386 2.85 -4.83 12.44
N THR A 387 3.40 -5.65 13.33
CA THR A 387 3.47 -7.12 13.22
C THR A 387 2.91 -7.89 14.43
N HIS A 388 2.72 -7.23 15.58
CA HIS A 388 2.24 -7.81 16.83
C HIS A 388 0.89 -7.18 17.20
N LEU A 389 -0.16 -7.99 17.01
CA LEU A 389 -1.51 -7.66 17.46
C LEU A 389 -1.70 -8.17 18.89
N ALA A 390 -2.50 -7.44 19.67
CA ALA A 390 -2.90 -7.87 21.01
C ALA A 390 -3.70 -9.19 21.02
N GLU A 391 -4.30 -9.55 19.88
CA GLU A 391 -4.97 -10.84 19.67
C GLU A 391 -4.62 -11.45 18.31
N PHE A 392 -4.42 -12.77 18.28
CA PHE A 392 -4.15 -13.52 17.05
C PHE A 392 -4.60 -14.98 17.20
N HIS A 393 -4.68 -15.72 16.09
CA HIS A 393 -5.03 -17.15 16.12
C HIS A 393 -3.77 -17.99 16.28
N GLN A 394 -3.77 -18.88 17.27
CA GLN A 394 -2.71 -19.87 17.47
C GLN A 394 -3.21 -21.25 17.04
N VAL A 395 -2.33 -21.98 16.35
CA VAL A 395 -2.55 -23.34 15.90
C VAL A 395 -1.65 -24.26 16.71
N GLU A 396 -2.23 -25.30 17.29
CA GLU A 396 -1.51 -26.25 18.14
C GLU A 396 -1.94 -27.68 17.86
N GLY A 397 -0.95 -28.59 17.84
CA GLY A 397 -1.15 -30.02 17.78
C GLY A 397 -0.40 -30.73 18.90
N VAL A 398 -1.03 -31.72 19.52
CA VAL A 398 -0.47 -32.51 20.61
C VAL A 398 -0.71 -34.00 20.36
N VAL A 399 0.32 -34.82 20.55
CA VAL A 399 0.23 -36.28 20.47
C VAL A 399 0.67 -36.87 21.79
N ALA A 400 -0.16 -37.76 22.35
CA ALA A 400 0.12 -38.47 23.58
C ALA A 400 0.06 -39.97 23.33
N ASP A 401 1.20 -40.64 23.48
CA ASP A 401 1.36 -42.08 23.35
C ASP A 401 2.55 -42.56 24.20
N ARG A 402 2.74 -43.88 24.31
CA ARG A 402 3.84 -44.51 25.01
C ARG A 402 5.09 -44.54 24.13
N GLY A 403 6.24 -44.18 24.69
CA GLY A 403 7.53 -44.29 23.99
C GLY A 403 7.74 -43.27 22.86
N LEU A 404 7.07 -42.11 22.91
CA LEU A 404 7.30 -41.04 21.94
C LEU A 404 8.73 -40.47 22.05
N THR A 405 9.38 -40.23 20.91
CA THR A 405 10.74 -39.72 20.81
C THR A 405 10.76 -38.43 19.98
N LEU A 406 11.88 -37.70 20.01
CA LEU A 406 12.08 -36.52 19.16
C LEU A 406 11.91 -36.84 17.66
N GLY A 407 12.29 -38.04 17.23
CA GLY A 407 12.11 -38.50 15.85
C GLY A 407 10.63 -38.57 15.43
N HIS A 408 9.74 -38.99 16.35
CA HIS A 408 8.29 -38.96 16.09
C HIS A 408 7.77 -37.53 15.91
N LEU A 409 8.23 -36.59 16.74
CA LEU A 409 7.89 -35.17 16.58
C LEU A 409 8.31 -34.67 15.19
N MET A 410 9.58 -34.85 14.83
CA MET A 410 10.10 -34.42 13.53
C MET A 410 9.34 -35.05 12.37
N GLY A 411 8.97 -36.33 12.47
CA GLY A 411 8.15 -37.02 11.48
C GLY A 411 6.76 -36.41 11.31
N ILE A 412 6.07 -36.10 12.41
CA ILE A 412 4.75 -35.45 12.39
C ILE A 412 4.85 -34.04 11.79
N LEU A 413 5.86 -33.26 12.19
CA LEU A 413 6.12 -31.92 11.63
C LEU A 413 6.34 -31.97 10.13
N ARG A 414 7.20 -32.88 9.67
CA ARG A 414 7.47 -33.06 8.25
C ARG A 414 6.20 -33.41 7.48
N GLN A 415 5.37 -34.32 7.99
CA GLN A 415 4.08 -34.65 7.36
C GLN A 415 3.13 -33.46 7.31
N PHE A 416 3.02 -32.70 8.39
CA PHE A 416 2.18 -31.50 8.48
C PHE A 416 2.61 -30.44 7.46
N PHE A 417 3.90 -30.09 7.43
CA PHE A 417 4.44 -29.08 6.50
C PHE A 417 4.44 -29.55 5.04
N THR A 418 4.56 -30.85 4.79
CA THR A 418 4.38 -31.42 3.43
C THR A 418 2.97 -31.17 2.93
N LYS A 419 1.94 -31.39 3.76
CA LYS A 419 0.54 -31.09 3.41
C LYS A 419 0.26 -29.59 3.24
N LEU A 420 1.03 -28.74 3.92
CA LEU A 420 0.97 -27.28 3.75
C LEU A 420 1.63 -26.79 2.44
N GLY A 421 2.36 -27.65 1.73
CA GLY A 421 3.03 -27.31 0.47
C GLY A 421 4.48 -26.83 0.62
N THR A 422 5.06 -26.86 1.82
CA THR A 422 6.45 -26.40 2.08
C THR A 422 7.47 -27.54 2.05
N GLY A 423 7.32 -28.47 1.10
CA GLY A 423 8.02 -29.76 1.02
C GLY A 423 9.56 -29.75 0.89
N GLY A 424 10.26 -28.64 1.15
CA GLY A 424 11.71 -28.52 0.95
C GLY A 424 12.57 -28.03 2.13
N HIS A 425 12.03 -27.70 3.31
CA HIS A 425 12.80 -27.00 4.37
C HIS A 425 12.66 -27.61 5.78
N THR A 426 12.85 -28.93 5.93
CA THR A 426 12.72 -29.58 7.27
C THR A 426 13.89 -30.47 7.69
N ASP A 427 15.03 -30.40 7.01
CA ASP A 427 16.23 -31.17 7.41
C ASP A 427 17.09 -30.44 8.47
N THR A 428 16.75 -29.20 8.83
CA THR A 428 17.40 -28.50 9.94
C THR A 428 16.77 -28.91 11.28
N PRO A 429 17.56 -29.40 12.26
CA PRO A 429 17.07 -29.64 13.60
C PRO A 429 16.51 -28.33 14.19
N PRO A 430 15.43 -28.37 15.00
CA PRO A 430 15.00 -27.20 15.74
C PRO A 430 16.17 -26.70 16.60
N PRO A 431 16.42 -25.38 16.65
CA PRO A 431 17.48 -24.84 17.50
C PRO A 431 17.22 -25.20 18.98
N PRO A 432 18.28 -25.40 19.78
CA PRO A 432 18.11 -25.65 21.20
C PRO A 432 17.39 -24.47 21.88
N PRO A 433 16.64 -24.71 22.97
CA PRO A 433 15.94 -23.65 23.71
C PRO A 433 16.94 -22.55 24.12
N GLY A 434 16.72 -21.30 23.67
CA GLY A 434 17.54 -20.14 24.01
C GLY A 434 18.56 -19.66 22.97
N ALA A 435 18.61 -20.25 21.77
CA ALA A 435 19.46 -19.73 20.68
C ALA A 435 18.82 -18.52 19.96
N PRO A 436 19.62 -17.50 19.55
CA PRO A 436 19.11 -16.37 18.76
C PRO A 436 18.68 -16.82 17.35
N PRO A 437 17.59 -16.27 16.78
CA PRO A 437 17.08 -16.71 15.49
C PRO A 437 17.98 -16.23 14.32
N PRO A 438 18.20 -17.06 13.27
CA PRO A 438 18.82 -16.60 12.05
C PRO A 438 17.88 -15.63 11.28
N PRO A 439 18.43 -14.68 10.50
CA PRO A 439 17.70 -13.52 9.98
C PRO A 439 16.67 -13.80 8.86
N THR A 440 16.30 -15.06 8.58
CA THR A 440 15.51 -15.39 7.39
C THR A 440 14.38 -16.40 7.55
N LEU A 441 14.08 -16.89 8.77
CA LEU A 441 12.87 -17.67 9.01
C LEU A 441 12.28 -17.33 10.39
N CYS A 442 11.04 -16.85 10.42
CA CYS A 442 10.23 -16.79 11.64
C CYS A 442 10.08 -18.22 12.19
N CYS A 443 10.86 -18.53 13.22
CA CYS A 443 10.88 -19.84 13.86
C CYS A 443 9.59 -20.04 14.68
N PRO A 444 8.86 -21.17 14.53
CA PRO A 444 7.84 -21.55 15.50
C PRO A 444 8.46 -21.71 16.89
N GLN A 445 7.83 -21.18 17.94
CA GLN A 445 8.23 -21.46 19.32
C GLN A 445 7.97 -22.96 19.61
N VAL A 446 9.00 -23.78 19.48
CA VAL A 446 9.01 -25.18 19.91
C VAL A 446 9.51 -25.23 21.35
N SER A 447 8.62 -25.31 22.34
CA SER A 447 9.00 -25.61 23.72
C SER A 447 9.08 -27.12 23.93
N ALA A 448 10.29 -27.64 24.14
CA ALA A 448 10.52 -29.05 24.47
C ALA A 448 10.85 -29.18 25.96
N SER A 449 10.06 -29.94 26.72
CA SER A 449 10.43 -30.41 28.05
C SER A 449 10.71 -31.91 27.99
N CYS A 450 11.99 -32.30 27.93
CA CYS A 450 12.42 -33.70 27.95
C CYS A 450 12.97 -34.05 29.34
N GLY A 451 12.24 -34.86 30.12
CA GLY A 451 12.73 -35.44 31.37
C GLY A 451 13.27 -36.85 31.11
N SER A 452 14.59 -37.04 31.23
CA SER A 452 15.22 -38.36 31.14
C SER A 452 15.13 -39.09 32.49
N SER A 453 14.31 -40.14 32.62
CA SER A 453 14.54 -41.18 33.63
C SER A 453 13.77 -42.46 33.31
N ARG A 454 14.49 -43.58 33.33
CA ARG A 454 13.97 -44.94 33.16
C ARG A 454 13.11 -45.33 34.36
N ARG A 455 11.81 -45.03 34.33
CA ARG A 455 10.70 -45.76 34.98
C ARG A 455 9.40 -44.95 34.85
N ILE A 456 8.38 -45.57 34.25
CA ILE A 456 7.06 -44.98 34.03
C ILE A 456 6.40 -44.71 35.40
N THR A 457 6.10 -43.44 35.68
CA THR A 457 5.21 -42.99 36.79
C THR A 457 4.26 -41.90 36.28
N PRO A 458 3.06 -41.73 36.88
CA PRO A 458 1.84 -41.31 36.17
C PRO A 458 1.73 -39.83 35.76
N ILE A 459 2.76 -39.01 35.94
CA ILE A 459 2.66 -37.54 35.74
C ILE A 459 3.52 -37.02 34.58
N GLN A 460 4.29 -37.89 33.91
CA GLN A 460 5.01 -37.51 32.69
C GLN A 460 4.70 -38.48 31.56
N SER A 461 3.69 -38.13 30.76
CA SER A 461 3.63 -38.62 29.38
C SER A 461 4.60 -37.76 28.55
N PRO A 462 5.40 -38.34 27.65
CA PRO A 462 6.25 -37.57 26.75
C PRO A 462 5.35 -36.82 25.76
N VAL A 463 5.01 -35.57 26.06
CA VAL A 463 4.20 -34.71 25.20
C VAL A 463 5.12 -33.83 24.38
N TRP A 464 5.15 -34.07 23.07
CA TRP A 464 5.93 -33.29 22.11
C TRP A 464 5.04 -32.20 21.49
N ARG A 465 5.57 -30.97 21.40
CA ARG A 465 4.81 -29.74 21.10
C ARG A 465 5.18 -29.16 19.74
N CYS A 466 4.20 -28.64 19.02
CA CYS A 466 4.42 -27.71 17.93
C CYS A 466 3.39 -26.58 17.96
N SER A 467 3.87 -25.34 18.04
CA SER A 467 3.08 -24.14 17.73
C SER A 467 3.48 -23.67 16.35
N ALA A 468 2.54 -23.33 15.47
CA ALA A 468 2.84 -22.72 14.17
C ALA A 468 2.08 -21.39 14.06
N THR A 469 2.81 -20.29 13.87
CA THR A 469 2.23 -18.96 13.62
C THR A 469 2.32 -18.68 12.13
N THR A 470 1.22 -18.85 11.39
CA THR A 470 1.16 -18.54 9.95
C THR A 470 0.87 -17.06 9.71
N ARG A 471 1.82 -16.34 9.07
CA ARG A 471 1.60 -15.01 8.48
C ARG A 471 1.23 -15.16 7.01
N VAL A 472 0.22 -14.41 6.55
CA VAL A 472 -0.09 -14.27 5.11
C VAL A 472 0.58 -12.98 4.63
N GLY A 473 1.71 -13.10 3.94
CA GLY A 473 2.40 -11.95 3.34
C GLY A 473 1.78 -11.58 1.99
N GLY A 474 1.36 -10.32 1.83
CA GLY A 474 1.02 -9.74 0.53
C GLY A 474 2.26 -9.48 -0.33
N PRO A 475 2.11 -9.31 -1.66
CA PRO A 475 3.25 -9.21 -2.56
C PRO A 475 4.03 -7.90 -2.37
N HIS A 476 5.34 -8.03 -2.11
CA HIS A 476 6.28 -6.92 -2.13
C HIS A 476 6.50 -6.45 -3.58
N HIS A 477 6.09 -5.22 -3.89
CA HIS A 477 6.60 -4.50 -5.06
C HIS A 477 8.04 -4.06 -4.80
N GLY A 478 8.98 -4.69 -5.50
CA GLY A 478 10.39 -4.29 -5.51
C GLY A 478 10.57 -2.96 -6.25
N GLY A 479 10.79 -1.89 -5.49
CA GLY A 479 11.38 -0.64 -6.01
C GLY A 479 12.89 -0.78 -6.04
N LYS A 480 13.47 -0.89 -7.24
CA LYS A 480 14.90 -0.67 -7.46
C LYS A 480 15.20 0.81 -7.26
N GLY A 481 16.30 1.08 -6.55
CA GLY A 481 16.76 2.42 -6.24
C GLY A 481 17.19 3.26 -7.44
N GLY A 482 17.17 4.57 -7.18
CA GLY A 482 17.87 5.66 -7.85
C GLY A 482 18.08 6.75 -6.81
#